data_AF-A0A2N2EEP8-F1
#
_entry.id   AF-A0A2N2EEP8-F1
#
_cell.length_a   1.000
_cell.length_b   1.000
_cell.length_c   1.000
_cell.angle_alpha   90.00
_cell.angle_beta   90.00
_cell.angle_gamma   90.00
#
_symmetry.space_group_name_H-M   'P 1'
#
loop_
_entity.id
_entity.type
_entity.pdbx_description
1 polymer ?
#
loop_
_entity_poly.entity_id
_entity_poly.type
_entity_poly.pdbx_seq_one_letter_code
_entity_poly.pdbx_strand_id
1 'polypeptide(L)'
;MQKLNIKTMGKTIREIASQRKAENKTFCTDYLKTLSQDQNITPETVESNDMNCTDGYFELTKNEYKLTTFSDITFGKGKAVSEDDLIKISGVCFYYCSFSMCGFSNISFENCSFVGCDFIECYTLGMVLVFRNCSFVSRSLGKKSIEDMPSLFESCEFTVKFFNCDVSSIIFNKTQFYFSYFENVNMYDAIFLDCSFDTTQIRGCNLKSTRIINPKFIEFYVDDLDKKTKVDRKTFLDYICYNKKEKREVRDAIEVYYAFSELFENNKIMDFSGEYFFLSQTTGIRQLEGFAKFKSIISLIACGYGERPSYGLMTSMTLVLVCGTLYMIFGVNVNNEVFAFQPTLGNLFPTIDNLIMWYHFSLVTFCTVGYGNVLPIGGSLIVSAIEMVLGVVMIGIWVSTLVRKMTRN
;
A
#
# COMPACT_ATOMS: atom_id res chain seq x y z
N MET A 1 -3.04 -18.79 9.65
CA MET A 1 -2.84 -17.33 9.81
C MET A 1 -2.14 -16.82 8.55
N GLN A 2 -2.90 -16.29 7.58
CA GLN A 2 -2.35 -15.93 6.27
C GLN A 2 -1.63 -14.59 6.40
N LYS A 3 -0.30 -14.62 6.42
CA LYS A 3 0.51 -13.41 6.25
C LYS A 3 0.11 -12.80 4.91
N LEU A 4 -0.27 -11.52 4.88
CA LEU A 4 -0.53 -10.82 3.62
C LEU A 4 0.73 -10.98 2.75
N ASN A 5 0.67 -11.82 1.72
CA ASN A 5 1.82 -12.02 0.85
C ASN A 5 1.80 -10.91 -0.19
N ILE A 6 2.21 -9.72 0.26
CA ILE A 6 2.21 -8.47 -0.50
C ILE A 6 2.85 -8.68 -1.88
N LYS A 7 3.95 -9.45 -1.97
CA LYS A 7 4.63 -9.77 -3.25
C LYS A 7 3.77 -10.59 -4.21
N THR A 8 3.08 -11.62 -3.73
CA THR A 8 2.21 -12.45 -4.58
C THR A 8 0.98 -11.67 -5.03
N MET A 9 0.37 -10.88 -4.14
CA MET A 9 -0.77 -10.02 -4.48
C MET A 9 -0.39 -8.98 -5.54
N GLY A 10 0.78 -8.34 -5.42
CA GLY A 10 1.24 -7.38 -6.42
C GLY A 10 1.35 -7.98 -7.84
N LYS A 11 1.88 -9.21 -7.97
CA LYS A 11 1.94 -9.91 -9.26
C LYS A 11 0.55 -10.20 -9.84
N THR A 12 -0.36 -10.74 -9.04
CA THR A 12 -1.74 -11.03 -9.47
C THR A 12 -2.48 -9.76 -9.86
N ILE A 13 -2.26 -8.64 -9.17
CA ILE A 13 -2.92 -7.37 -9.50
C ILE A 13 -2.38 -6.80 -10.81
N ARG A 14 -1.08 -6.93 -11.10
CA ARG A 14 -0.52 -6.59 -12.42
C ARG A 14 -1.16 -7.41 -13.53
N GLU A 15 -1.33 -8.71 -13.33
CA GLU A 15 -2.01 -9.59 -14.29
C GLU A 15 -3.47 -9.16 -14.51
N ILE A 16 -4.20 -8.81 -13.44
CA ILE A 16 -5.58 -8.29 -13.54
C ILE A 16 -5.62 -6.97 -14.31
N ALA A 17 -4.69 -6.05 -14.05
CA ALA A 17 -4.60 -4.78 -14.77
C ALA A 17 -4.31 -5.01 -16.26
N SER A 18 -3.35 -5.89 -16.59
CA SER A 18 -3.04 -6.28 -17.97
C SER A 18 -4.24 -6.92 -18.67
N GLN A 19 -4.99 -7.79 -17.97
CA GLN A 19 -6.19 -8.41 -18.50
C GLN A 19 -7.28 -7.36 -18.79
N ARG A 20 -7.58 -6.44 -17.86
CA ARG A 20 -8.55 -5.36 -18.08
C ARG A 20 -8.18 -4.49 -19.28
N LYS A 21 -6.90 -4.13 -19.41
CA LYS A 21 -6.41 -3.36 -20.56
C LYS A 21 -6.57 -4.11 -21.88
N ALA A 22 -6.28 -5.41 -21.89
CA ALA A 22 -6.46 -6.25 -23.07
C ALA A 22 -7.95 -6.36 -23.45
N GLU A 23 -8.82 -6.59 -22.46
CA GLU A 23 -10.27 -6.61 -22.64
C GLU A 23 -10.79 -5.29 -23.20
N ASN A 24 -10.32 -4.13 -22.68
CA ASN A 24 -10.64 -2.79 -23.20
C ASN A 24 -10.31 -2.66 -24.68
N LYS A 25 -9.08 -3.03 -25.05
CA LYS A 25 -8.62 -2.91 -26.44
C LYS A 25 -9.39 -3.81 -27.40
N THR A 26 -9.60 -5.07 -27.03
CA THR A 26 -10.38 -6.02 -27.84
C THR A 26 -11.81 -5.52 -28.00
N PHE A 27 -12.43 -5.08 -26.91
CA PHE A 27 -13.79 -4.55 -26.93
C PHE A 27 -13.93 -3.33 -27.83
N CYS A 28 -13.06 -2.32 -27.71
CA CYS A 28 -13.11 -1.16 -28.61
C CYS A 28 -13.03 -1.60 -30.07
N THR A 29 -12.16 -2.56 -30.38
CA THR A 29 -12.00 -3.09 -31.74
C THR A 29 -13.26 -3.80 -32.25
N ASP A 30 -13.93 -4.57 -31.40
CA ASP A 30 -15.14 -5.31 -31.77
C ASP A 30 -16.38 -4.41 -31.81
N TYR A 31 -16.51 -3.47 -30.86
CA TYR A 31 -17.57 -2.45 -30.85
C TYR A 31 -17.48 -1.54 -32.07
N LEU A 32 -16.26 -1.20 -32.51
CA LEU A 32 -16.02 -0.50 -33.78
C LEU A 32 -16.55 -1.28 -35.00
N LYS A 33 -16.39 -2.61 -35.02
CA LYS A 33 -16.93 -3.45 -36.10
C LYS A 33 -18.46 -3.50 -36.07
N THR A 34 -19.07 -3.53 -34.89
CA THR A 34 -20.54 -3.57 -34.75
C THR A 34 -21.17 -2.21 -35.08
N LEU A 35 -20.61 -1.10 -34.59
CA LEU A 35 -21.11 0.25 -34.86
C LEU A 35 -20.96 0.68 -36.33
N SER A 36 -19.89 0.25 -37.00
CA SER A 36 -19.71 0.50 -38.43
C SER A 36 -20.72 -0.27 -39.30
N GLN A 37 -21.28 -1.38 -38.80
CA GLN A 37 -22.30 -2.15 -39.49
C GLN A 37 -23.73 -1.65 -39.22
N ASP A 38 -24.03 -1.16 -38.00
CA ASP A 38 -25.40 -0.82 -37.59
C ASP A 38 -25.75 0.68 -37.62
N GLN A 39 -24.80 1.61 -37.42
CA GLN A 39 -25.12 3.04 -37.17
C GLN A 39 -24.35 4.07 -38.01
N ASN A 40 -23.53 3.67 -38.99
CA ASN A 40 -22.72 4.61 -39.81
C ASN A 40 -21.82 5.55 -38.97
N ILE A 41 -21.43 5.14 -37.75
CA ILE A 41 -20.50 5.92 -36.91
C ILE A 41 -19.08 5.57 -37.35
N THR A 42 -18.41 6.53 -38.00
CA THR A 42 -16.99 6.43 -38.37
C THR A 42 -16.12 7.02 -37.25
N PRO A 43 -15.02 6.36 -36.86
CA PRO A 43 -14.02 6.96 -35.98
C PRO A 43 -13.57 8.31 -36.51
N GLU A 44 -13.54 9.31 -35.62
CA GLU A 44 -13.10 10.65 -35.95
C GLU A 44 -11.74 10.87 -35.29
N THR A 45 -10.74 11.30 -36.06
CA THR A 45 -9.47 11.78 -35.51
C THR A 45 -9.47 13.29 -35.62
N VAL A 46 -9.11 13.95 -34.52
CA VAL A 46 -8.94 15.39 -34.43
C VAL A 46 -7.48 15.63 -34.04
N GLU A 47 -6.74 16.32 -34.90
CA GLU A 47 -5.35 16.68 -34.68
C GLU A 47 -5.21 18.21 -34.53
N SER A 48 -4.06 18.68 -34.03
CA SER A 48 -3.78 20.11 -33.86
C SER A 48 -3.91 20.95 -35.15
N ASN A 49 -3.80 20.33 -36.32
CA ASN A 49 -3.97 20.98 -37.63
C ASN A 49 -5.45 21.18 -38.02
N ASP A 50 -6.39 20.53 -37.31
CA ASP A 50 -7.82 20.67 -37.57
C ASP A 50 -8.33 21.98 -36.97
N MET A 51 -8.92 22.83 -37.83
CA MET A 51 -9.09 24.29 -37.68
C MET A 51 -10.00 24.82 -36.53
N ASN A 52 -10.24 24.07 -35.45
CA ASN A 52 -11.11 24.50 -34.32
C ASN A 52 -10.30 24.92 -33.08
N CYS A 53 -9.25 25.72 -33.28
CA CYS A 53 -8.42 26.24 -32.21
C CYS A 53 -8.57 27.77 -32.08
N THR A 54 -8.91 28.24 -30.89
CA THR A 54 -8.99 29.66 -30.54
C THR A 54 -7.87 29.97 -29.56
N ASP A 55 -6.99 30.91 -29.90
CA ASP A 55 -5.76 31.22 -29.14
C ASP A 55 -4.87 29.99 -28.85
N GLY A 56 -4.89 28.99 -29.72
CA GLY A 56 -4.12 27.74 -29.57
C GLY A 56 -4.78 26.68 -28.69
N TYR A 57 -6.05 26.88 -28.29
CA TYR A 57 -6.83 25.93 -27.50
C TYR A 57 -8.00 25.38 -28.30
N PHE A 58 -8.21 24.08 -28.24
CA PHE A 58 -9.30 23.43 -28.95
C PHE A 58 -10.65 23.66 -28.26
N GLU A 59 -11.64 24.04 -29.05
CA GLU A 59 -13.02 24.24 -28.58
C GLU A 59 -13.89 23.01 -28.85
N LEU A 60 -14.48 22.46 -27.79
CA LEU A 60 -15.50 21.41 -27.91
C LEU A 60 -16.81 22.03 -28.40
N THR A 61 -17.22 21.65 -29.61
CA THR A 61 -18.44 22.14 -30.27
C THR A 61 -19.63 21.18 -30.14
N LYS A 62 -19.36 19.91 -29.81
CA LYS A 62 -20.39 18.87 -29.67
C LYS A 62 -20.66 18.58 -28.18
N ASN A 63 -21.90 18.22 -27.86
CA ASN A 63 -22.27 17.75 -26.52
C ASN A 63 -21.91 16.27 -26.31
N GLU A 64 -21.63 15.54 -27.39
CA GLU A 64 -21.33 14.12 -27.37
C GLU A 64 -20.23 13.80 -28.38
N TYR A 65 -19.22 13.05 -27.93
CA TYR A 65 -18.14 12.52 -28.73
C TYR A 65 -18.10 11.00 -28.55
N LYS A 66 -18.06 10.25 -29.66
CA LYS A 66 -18.03 8.79 -29.67
C LYS A 66 -16.87 8.34 -30.53
N LEU A 67 -16.01 7.47 -29.99
CA LEU A 67 -14.89 6.89 -30.73
C LEU A 67 -13.99 7.95 -31.39
N THR A 68 -13.89 9.11 -30.74
CA THR A 68 -13.08 10.23 -31.22
C THR A 68 -11.67 10.14 -30.64
N THR A 69 -10.66 10.27 -31.48
CA THR A 69 -9.26 10.38 -31.07
C THR A 69 -8.83 11.84 -31.15
N PHE A 70 -8.45 12.43 -30.03
CA PHE A 70 -7.80 13.72 -29.95
C PHE A 70 -6.29 13.49 -29.83
N SER A 71 -5.50 13.96 -30.79
CA SER A 71 -4.03 13.82 -30.77
C SER A 71 -3.35 15.18 -30.77
N ASP A 72 -2.41 15.37 -29.83
CA ASP A 72 -1.59 16.58 -29.74
C ASP A 72 -2.39 17.88 -29.60
N ILE A 73 -3.54 17.80 -28.93
CA ILE A 73 -4.46 18.92 -28.73
C ILE A 73 -4.31 19.48 -27.33
N THR A 74 -4.33 20.81 -27.23
CA THR A 74 -4.43 21.49 -25.92
C THR A 74 -5.86 21.99 -25.71
N PHE A 75 -6.50 21.52 -24.65
CA PHE A 75 -7.79 22.00 -24.20
C PHE A 75 -7.62 23.10 -23.16
N GLY A 76 -8.51 24.09 -23.19
CA GLY A 76 -8.67 25.02 -22.09
C GLY A 76 -8.28 26.45 -22.44
N LYS A 77 -7.46 27.11 -21.61
CA LYS A 77 -7.00 28.48 -21.86
C LYS A 77 -5.67 28.83 -21.19
N GLY A 78 -5.05 29.93 -21.63
CA GLY A 78 -3.70 30.29 -21.20
C GLY A 78 -3.55 30.96 -19.83
N LYS A 79 -4.54 31.73 -19.36
CA LYS A 79 -4.43 32.49 -18.10
C LYS A 79 -5.58 32.19 -17.16
N ALA A 80 -5.26 31.81 -15.92
CA ALA A 80 -6.15 31.76 -14.77
C ALA A 80 -5.38 32.23 -13.53
N VAL A 81 -6.02 33.01 -12.66
CA VAL A 81 -5.44 33.49 -11.39
C VAL A 81 -6.04 32.72 -10.20
N SER A 82 -7.23 32.16 -10.39
CA SER A 82 -7.94 31.34 -9.42
C SER A 82 -8.73 30.21 -10.11
N GLU A 83 -9.28 29.28 -9.32
CA GLU A 83 -10.18 28.24 -9.84
C GLU A 83 -11.48 28.79 -10.45
N ASP A 84 -11.92 29.97 -10.01
CA ASP A 84 -13.11 30.64 -10.57
C ASP A 84 -12.87 31.14 -11.99
N ASP A 85 -11.61 31.36 -12.35
CA ASP A 85 -11.22 31.78 -13.68
C ASP A 85 -11.16 30.62 -14.68
N LEU A 86 -11.21 29.35 -14.27
CA LEU A 86 -11.02 28.23 -15.20
C LEU A 86 -12.08 28.24 -16.31
N ILE A 87 -11.70 27.82 -17.52
CA ILE A 87 -12.69 27.59 -18.57
C ILE A 87 -13.53 26.36 -18.20
N LYS A 88 -14.85 26.54 -18.21
CA LYS A 88 -15.80 25.51 -17.77
C LYS A 88 -16.42 24.83 -18.98
N ILE A 89 -16.25 23.52 -19.05
CA ILE A 89 -16.94 22.64 -20.00
C ILE A 89 -17.96 21.86 -19.22
N SER A 90 -19.23 21.93 -19.59
CA SER A 90 -20.30 21.26 -18.85
C SER A 90 -21.16 20.35 -19.70
N GLY A 91 -21.51 19.20 -19.14
CA GLY A 91 -22.48 18.26 -19.72
C GLY A 91 -22.00 17.50 -20.96
N VAL A 92 -20.70 17.60 -21.31
CA VAL A 92 -20.15 16.89 -22.47
C VAL A 92 -19.94 15.41 -22.13
N CYS A 93 -20.38 14.54 -23.04
CA CYS A 93 -20.24 13.10 -22.91
C CYS A 93 -19.22 12.56 -23.90
N PHE A 94 -18.18 11.91 -23.39
CA PHE A 94 -17.16 11.19 -24.14
C PHE A 94 -17.37 9.69 -23.95
N TYR A 95 -17.53 8.97 -25.06
CA TYR A 95 -17.72 7.52 -25.07
C TYR A 95 -16.61 6.89 -25.92
N TYR A 96 -15.75 6.11 -25.27
CA TYR A 96 -14.66 5.39 -25.90
C TYR A 96 -13.73 6.32 -26.72
N CYS A 97 -13.55 7.55 -26.24
CA CYS A 97 -12.63 8.52 -26.84
C CYS A 97 -11.20 8.28 -26.36
N SER A 98 -10.23 8.58 -27.22
CA SER A 98 -8.80 8.54 -26.89
C SER A 98 -8.24 9.96 -26.88
N PHE A 99 -7.58 10.36 -25.81
CA PHE A 99 -6.81 11.59 -25.70
C PHE A 99 -5.33 11.20 -25.67
N SER A 100 -4.61 11.48 -26.75
CA SER A 100 -3.19 11.12 -26.90
C SER A 100 -2.34 12.39 -26.92
N MET A 101 -1.34 12.46 -26.06
CA MET A 101 -0.42 13.61 -25.94
C MET A 101 -1.14 14.95 -25.75
N CYS A 102 -2.33 14.92 -25.15
CA CYS A 102 -3.17 16.11 -24.99
C CYS A 102 -2.81 16.90 -23.74
N GLY A 103 -2.79 18.23 -23.87
CA GLY A 103 -2.62 19.17 -22.77
C GLY A 103 -3.95 19.66 -22.23
N PHE A 104 -4.07 19.78 -20.90
CA PHE A 104 -5.25 20.36 -20.25
C PHE A 104 -4.83 21.59 -19.46
N SER A 105 -5.16 22.78 -19.99
CA SER A 105 -4.71 24.06 -19.45
C SER A 105 -5.82 24.85 -18.78
N ASN A 106 -5.74 25.04 -17.46
CA ASN A 106 -6.64 25.92 -16.70
C ASN A 106 -8.14 25.66 -16.98
N ILE A 107 -8.55 24.39 -16.87
CA ILE A 107 -9.83 23.89 -17.36
C ILE A 107 -10.59 23.11 -16.29
N SER A 108 -11.92 23.25 -16.28
CA SER A 108 -12.85 22.55 -15.39
C SER A 108 -13.90 21.83 -16.21
N PHE A 109 -13.98 20.50 -16.08
CA PHE A 109 -15.08 19.69 -16.58
C PHE A 109 -16.14 19.53 -15.49
N GLU A 110 -17.38 19.91 -15.76
CA GLU A 110 -18.47 19.94 -14.79
C GLU A 110 -19.67 19.12 -15.28
N ASN A 111 -20.05 18.07 -14.52
CA ASN A 111 -21.13 17.16 -14.90
C ASN A 111 -20.88 16.45 -16.25
N CYS A 112 -19.62 16.22 -16.61
CA CYS A 112 -19.23 15.52 -17.83
C CYS A 112 -19.10 14.00 -17.61
N SER A 113 -19.12 13.24 -18.71
CA SER A 113 -18.96 11.78 -18.68
C SER A 113 -17.80 11.35 -19.56
N PHE A 114 -16.98 10.42 -19.08
CA PHE A 114 -15.79 9.88 -19.76
C PHE A 114 -15.82 8.35 -19.67
N VAL A 115 -16.71 7.71 -20.42
CA VAL A 115 -16.95 6.26 -20.33
C VAL A 115 -15.99 5.53 -21.27
N GLY A 116 -15.17 4.63 -20.72
CA GLY A 116 -14.22 3.84 -21.49
C GLY A 116 -13.19 4.68 -22.24
N CYS A 117 -12.86 5.87 -21.73
CA CYS A 117 -11.92 6.78 -22.36
C CYS A 117 -10.47 6.46 -22.00
N ASP A 118 -9.59 6.60 -22.97
CA ASP A 118 -8.14 6.45 -22.78
C ASP A 118 -7.49 7.83 -22.76
N PHE A 119 -6.66 8.10 -21.76
CA PHE A 119 -5.79 9.26 -21.66
C PHE A 119 -4.36 8.75 -21.68
N ILE A 120 -3.62 9.06 -22.73
CA ILE A 120 -2.29 8.52 -23.00
C ILE A 120 -1.33 9.69 -23.11
N GLU A 121 -0.30 9.71 -22.26
CA GLU A 121 0.73 10.76 -22.26
C GLU A 121 0.14 12.17 -22.16
N CYS A 122 -1.00 12.30 -21.48
CA CYS A 122 -1.66 13.58 -21.26
C CYS A 122 -1.06 14.32 -20.07
N TYR A 123 -1.15 15.64 -20.10
CA TYR A 123 -0.53 16.47 -19.06
C TYR A 123 -1.34 17.72 -18.72
N THR A 124 -1.17 18.24 -17.51
CA THR A 124 -1.71 19.54 -17.12
C THR A 124 -0.76 20.66 -17.55
N LEU A 125 -1.31 21.72 -18.12
CA LEU A 125 -0.62 22.98 -18.36
C LEU A 125 -1.20 24.09 -17.47
N GLY A 126 -0.37 25.07 -17.11
CA GLY A 126 -0.82 26.16 -16.26
C GLY A 126 -1.10 25.70 -14.81
N MET A 127 -2.26 26.09 -14.28
CA MET A 127 -2.59 25.94 -12.86
C MET A 127 -3.11 24.55 -12.51
N VAL A 128 -4.22 24.12 -13.12
CA VAL A 128 -4.94 22.92 -12.68
C VAL A 128 -5.93 22.43 -13.73
N LEU A 129 -6.13 21.11 -13.76
CA LEU A 129 -7.26 20.42 -14.39
C LEU A 129 -8.28 20.02 -13.30
N VAL A 130 -9.54 20.40 -13.44
CA VAL A 130 -10.57 20.08 -12.45
C VAL A 130 -11.67 19.21 -13.08
N PHE A 131 -12.05 18.15 -12.40
CA PHE A 131 -13.27 17.39 -12.67
C PHE A 131 -14.24 17.58 -11.49
N ARG A 132 -15.44 18.10 -11.76
CA ARG A 132 -16.51 18.25 -10.76
C ARG A 132 -17.75 17.47 -11.18
N ASN A 133 -18.24 16.61 -10.30
CA ASN A 133 -19.42 15.78 -10.52
C ASN A 133 -19.36 14.95 -11.82
N CYS A 134 -18.16 14.59 -12.27
CA CYS A 134 -17.95 13.81 -13.49
C CYS A 134 -18.07 12.30 -13.23
N SER A 135 -18.42 11.55 -14.27
CA SER A 135 -18.49 10.08 -14.23
C SER A 135 -17.53 9.47 -15.24
N PHE A 136 -16.73 8.49 -14.82
CA PHE A 136 -15.85 7.70 -15.69
C PHE A 136 -16.36 6.26 -15.86
N VAL A 137 -17.58 6.01 -15.40
CA VAL A 137 -18.25 4.72 -15.41
C VAL A 137 -19.54 4.86 -16.21
N SER A 138 -19.92 3.82 -16.96
CA SER A 138 -21.26 3.79 -17.54
C SER A 138 -22.33 3.61 -16.45
N ARG A 139 -23.52 4.18 -16.69
CA ARG A 139 -24.67 4.12 -15.79
C ARG A 139 -25.75 3.13 -16.25
N SER A 140 -25.50 2.20 -17.19
CA SER A 140 -26.50 1.16 -17.47
C SER A 140 -26.65 0.19 -16.29
N LEU A 141 -27.77 0.34 -15.57
CA LEU A 141 -28.19 -0.57 -14.52
C LEU A 141 -28.71 -1.88 -15.12
N GLY A 142 -27.87 -2.92 -15.11
CA GLY A 142 -28.32 -4.32 -15.26
C GLY A 142 -27.51 -5.14 -16.25
N LYS A 143 -27.05 -6.33 -15.80
CA LYS A 143 -26.25 -7.36 -16.49
C LYS A 143 -25.02 -6.82 -17.23
N LYS A 144 -23.80 -7.19 -16.78
CA LYS A 144 -22.50 -6.90 -17.41
C LYS A 144 -22.66 -6.59 -18.89
N SER A 145 -22.81 -5.30 -19.19
CA SER A 145 -23.04 -4.83 -20.53
C SER A 145 -21.70 -4.36 -21.06
N ILE A 146 -21.64 -4.27 -22.37
CA ILE A 146 -20.64 -3.64 -23.24
C ILE A 146 -20.11 -2.28 -22.67
N GLU A 147 -20.80 -1.66 -21.72
CA GLU A 147 -20.53 -0.36 -21.13
C GLU A 147 -19.72 -0.37 -19.81
N ASP A 148 -19.31 -1.53 -19.30
CA ASP A 148 -18.54 -1.66 -18.04
C ASP A 148 -17.02 -1.43 -18.19
N MET A 149 -16.56 -0.89 -19.31
CA MET A 149 -15.13 -0.75 -19.58
C MET A 149 -14.54 0.43 -18.81
N PRO A 150 -13.52 0.19 -17.96
CA PRO A 150 -12.92 1.26 -17.19
C PRO A 150 -12.15 2.20 -18.08
N SER A 151 -12.24 3.49 -17.81
CA SER A 151 -11.33 4.48 -18.39
C SER A 151 -9.89 4.25 -17.92
N LEU A 152 -8.93 4.61 -18.75
CA LEU A 152 -7.51 4.39 -18.53
C LEU A 152 -6.75 5.71 -18.60
N PHE A 153 -5.82 5.89 -17.68
CA PHE A 153 -4.78 6.91 -17.74
C PHE A 153 -3.43 6.20 -17.81
N GLU A 154 -2.67 6.43 -18.87
CA GLU A 154 -1.39 5.80 -19.15
C GLU A 154 -0.30 6.88 -19.30
N SER A 155 0.75 6.79 -18.48
CA SER A 155 1.94 7.65 -18.57
C SER A 155 1.62 9.16 -18.54
N CYS A 156 0.60 9.55 -17.78
CA CYS A 156 0.15 10.95 -17.69
C CYS A 156 0.82 11.71 -16.53
N GLU A 157 0.90 13.04 -16.64
CA GLU A 157 1.46 13.93 -15.62
C GLU A 157 0.49 15.06 -15.28
N PHE A 158 -0.15 15.00 -14.11
CA PHE A 158 -1.25 15.89 -13.80
C PHE A 158 -1.07 16.70 -12.53
N THR A 159 -1.51 17.96 -12.60
CA THR A 159 -2.04 18.70 -11.45
C THR A 159 -3.55 18.69 -11.55
N VAL A 160 -4.20 17.73 -10.87
CA VAL A 160 -5.63 17.44 -11.06
C VAL A 160 -6.41 17.43 -9.76
N LYS A 161 -7.64 17.94 -9.81
CA LYS A 161 -8.60 17.84 -8.71
C LYS A 161 -9.87 17.13 -9.16
N PHE A 162 -10.26 16.10 -8.40
CA PHE A 162 -11.52 15.39 -8.59
C PHE A 162 -12.45 15.69 -7.40
N PHE A 163 -13.61 16.25 -7.69
CA PHE A 163 -14.65 16.56 -6.70
C PHE A 163 -15.93 15.81 -7.03
N ASN A 164 -16.43 15.02 -6.08
CA ASN A 164 -17.69 14.26 -6.20
C ASN A 164 -17.77 13.41 -7.49
N CYS A 165 -16.63 12.89 -7.94
CA CYS A 165 -16.55 12.11 -9.18
C CYS A 165 -16.72 10.62 -8.93
N ASP A 166 -17.21 9.89 -9.94
CA ASP A 166 -17.15 8.43 -9.96
C ASP A 166 -16.04 7.97 -10.91
N VAL A 167 -15.00 7.38 -10.33
CA VAL A 167 -13.86 6.79 -11.04
C VAL A 167 -13.74 5.30 -10.69
N SER A 168 -14.86 4.62 -10.45
CA SER A 168 -14.85 3.20 -10.14
C SER A 168 -14.24 2.39 -11.29
N SER A 169 -13.51 1.33 -10.93
CA SER A 169 -12.81 0.42 -11.84
C SER A 169 -11.68 1.06 -12.67
N ILE A 170 -11.46 2.38 -12.57
CA ILE A 170 -10.48 3.12 -13.37
C ILE A 170 -9.08 2.57 -13.20
N ILE A 171 -8.26 2.70 -14.23
CA ILE A 171 -6.85 2.31 -14.18
C ILE A 171 -6.00 3.55 -14.39
N PHE A 172 -5.21 3.91 -13.40
CA PHE A 172 -4.08 4.81 -13.54
C PHE A 172 -2.82 3.98 -13.62
N ASN A 173 -2.05 4.12 -14.70
CA ASN A 173 -0.81 3.40 -14.89
C ASN A 173 0.32 4.37 -15.25
N LYS A 174 1.41 4.31 -14.48
CA LYS A 174 2.55 5.23 -14.61
C LYS A 174 2.13 6.70 -14.58
N THR A 175 1.03 7.01 -13.88
CA THR A 175 0.52 8.37 -13.75
C THR A 175 1.21 9.08 -12.61
N GLN A 176 1.64 10.31 -12.85
CA GLN A 176 2.25 11.19 -11.85
C GLN A 176 1.22 12.24 -11.44
N PHE A 177 0.88 12.26 -10.16
CA PHE A 177 0.00 13.26 -9.57
C PHE A 177 0.84 14.27 -8.79
N TYR A 178 0.74 15.54 -9.17
CA TYR A 178 1.36 16.69 -8.52
C TYR A 178 0.26 17.56 -7.93
N PHE A 179 0.42 18.04 -6.69
CA PHE A 179 -0.52 18.98 -6.06
C PHE A 179 -2.01 18.60 -6.22
N SER A 180 -2.29 17.30 -6.19
CA SER A 180 -3.57 16.74 -6.64
C SER A 180 -4.52 16.51 -5.47
N TYR A 181 -5.82 16.61 -5.74
CA TYR A 181 -6.85 16.55 -4.70
C TYR A 181 -8.00 15.63 -5.09
N PHE A 182 -8.35 14.70 -4.20
CA PHE A 182 -9.49 13.81 -4.38
C PHE A 182 -10.47 14.00 -3.21
N GLU A 183 -11.63 14.58 -3.49
CA GLU A 183 -12.66 14.83 -2.48
C GLU A 183 -13.99 14.20 -2.87
N ASN A 184 -14.54 13.37 -1.97
CA ASN A 184 -15.79 12.63 -2.16
C ASN A 184 -15.81 11.80 -3.45
N VAL A 185 -14.65 11.26 -3.84
CA VAL A 185 -14.48 10.48 -5.07
C VAL A 185 -14.78 9.00 -4.80
N ASN A 186 -15.58 8.39 -5.67
CA ASN A 186 -15.79 6.95 -5.66
C ASN A 186 -14.67 6.26 -6.47
N MET A 187 -13.72 5.61 -5.79
CA MET A 187 -12.60 4.87 -6.40
C MET A 187 -12.76 3.35 -6.23
N TYR A 188 -14.00 2.87 -6.12
CA TYR A 188 -14.27 1.46 -5.92
C TYR A 188 -13.58 0.61 -7.00
N ASP A 189 -12.75 -0.35 -6.60
CA ASP A 189 -12.02 -1.25 -7.51
C ASP A 189 -11.08 -0.54 -8.53
N ALA A 190 -10.72 0.71 -8.24
CA ALA A 190 -9.70 1.44 -8.99
C ALA A 190 -8.31 0.81 -8.81
N ILE A 191 -7.47 0.90 -9.85
CA ILE A 191 -6.10 0.39 -9.84
C ILE A 191 -5.14 1.54 -10.13
N PHE A 192 -4.19 1.77 -9.21
CA PHE A 192 -3.04 2.65 -9.41
C PHE A 192 -1.79 1.78 -9.54
N LEU A 193 -1.20 1.72 -10.73
CA LEU A 193 -0.02 0.92 -11.03
C LEU A 193 1.16 1.83 -11.32
N ASP A 194 2.27 1.64 -10.62
CA ASP A 194 3.52 2.38 -10.83
C ASP A 194 3.32 3.91 -10.81
N CYS A 195 2.35 4.39 -10.01
CA CYS A 195 1.99 5.80 -9.92
C CYS A 195 2.83 6.53 -8.85
N SER A 196 3.01 7.83 -9.04
CA SER A 196 3.58 8.71 -8.02
C SER A 196 2.56 9.75 -7.55
N PHE A 197 2.55 10.00 -6.25
CA PHE A 197 1.69 10.98 -5.60
C PHE A 197 2.57 11.98 -4.86
N ASP A 198 2.73 13.16 -5.46
CA ASP A 198 3.46 14.29 -4.90
C ASP A 198 2.47 15.35 -4.44
N THR A 199 2.52 15.70 -3.15
CA THR A 199 1.65 16.71 -2.54
C THR A 199 0.18 16.41 -2.84
N THR A 200 -0.23 15.17 -2.61
CA THR A 200 -1.58 14.69 -2.94
C THR A 200 -2.41 14.48 -1.68
N GLN A 201 -3.68 14.87 -1.72
CA GLN A 201 -4.59 14.65 -0.59
C GLN A 201 -5.86 13.92 -1.01
N ILE A 202 -6.36 13.07 -0.09
CA ILE A 202 -7.60 12.31 -0.23
C ILE A 202 -8.52 12.63 0.94
N ARG A 203 -9.79 12.91 0.65
CA ARG A 203 -10.83 13.19 1.66
C ARG A 203 -12.18 12.59 1.27
N GLY A 204 -12.79 11.84 2.18
CA GLY A 204 -14.16 11.34 2.01
C GLY A 204 -14.34 10.35 0.85
N CYS A 205 -13.28 9.67 0.42
CA CYS A 205 -13.30 8.81 -0.76
C CYS A 205 -13.75 7.37 -0.46
N ASN A 206 -14.40 6.72 -1.43
CA ASN A 206 -14.64 5.28 -1.36
C ASN A 206 -13.45 4.54 -1.98
N LEU A 207 -12.55 4.03 -1.13
CA LEU A 207 -11.34 3.27 -1.51
C LEU A 207 -11.52 1.75 -1.40
N LYS A 208 -12.76 1.26 -1.32
CA LYS A 208 -13.05 -0.19 -1.24
C LYS A 208 -12.56 -0.90 -2.50
N SER A 209 -11.87 -2.03 -2.32
CA SER A 209 -11.26 -2.80 -3.42
C SER A 209 -10.22 -2.04 -4.27
N THR A 210 -9.87 -0.80 -3.90
CA THR A 210 -8.83 -0.02 -4.57
C THR A 210 -7.46 -0.66 -4.36
N ARG A 211 -6.65 -0.71 -5.42
CA ARG A 211 -5.34 -1.37 -5.40
C ARG A 211 -4.26 -0.41 -5.86
N ILE A 212 -3.29 -0.16 -5.00
CA ILE A 212 -2.17 0.75 -5.23
C ILE A 212 -0.88 -0.07 -5.22
N ILE A 213 -0.25 -0.21 -6.39
CA ILE A 213 0.86 -1.13 -6.65
C ILE A 213 2.12 -0.35 -7.02
N ASN A 214 3.23 -0.70 -6.36
CA ASN A 214 4.53 -0.06 -6.56
C ASN A 214 4.49 1.49 -6.50
N PRO A 215 3.79 2.11 -5.53
CA PRO A 215 3.62 3.56 -5.51
C PRO A 215 4.84 4.30 -4.99
N LYS A 216 5.00 5.55 -5.43
CA LYS A 216 5.86 6.53 -4.77
C LYS A 216 4.99 7.63 -4.14
N PHE A 217 5.27 7.99 -2.89
CA PHE A 217 4.58 9.07 -2.19
C PHE A 217 5.58 10.11 -1.72
N ILE A 218 5.24 11.38 -1.90
CA ILE A 218 5.93 12.55 -1.37
C ILE A 218 4.82 13.46 -0.83
N GLU A 219 4.82 13.77 0.47
CA GLU A 219 3.80 14.63 1.08
C GLU A 219 2.34 14.22 0.76
N PHE A 220 1.98 12.99 1.15
CA PHE A 220 0.63 12.44 0.93
C PHE A 220 -0.21 12.50 2.20
N TYR A 221 -1.45 12.98 2.07
CA TYR A 221 -2.34 13.20 3.19
C TYR A 221 -3.68 12.49 3.01
N VAL A 222 -4.15 11.84 4.07
CA VAL A 222 -5.52 11.32 4.17
C VAL A 222 -6.24 12.14 5.23
N ASP A 223 -7.12 13.04 4.81
CA ASP A 223 -8.01 13.76 5.72
C ASP A 223 -9.28 12.93 5.93
N ASP A 224 -9.30 12.13 6.99
CA ASP A 224 -10.43 11.28 7.37
C ASP A 224 -11.03 11.67 8.74
N LEU A 225 -10.95 12.95 9.11
CA LEU A 225 -11.51 13.44 10.37
C LEU A 225 -13.02 13.17 10.50
N ASP A 226 -13.75 13.15 9.38
CA ASP A 226 -15.17 12.85 9.32
C ASP A 226 -15.49 11.35 9.15
N LYS A 227 -14.47 10.49 9.09
CA LYS A 227 -14.57 9.03 8.94
C LYS A 227 -15.39 8.59 7.72
N LYS A 228 -15.41 9.40 6.67
CA LYS A 228 -16.14 9.09 5.44
C LYS A 228 -15.33 8.26 4.46
N THR A 229 -14.01 8.21 4.60
CA THR A 229 -13.14 7.43 3.72
C THR A 229 -13.31 5.94 4.04
N LYS A 230 -13.70 5.16 3.03
CA LYS A 230 -14.08 3.75 3.21
C LYS A 230 -13.06 2.81 2.59
N VAL A 231 -12.68 1.76 3.32
CA VAL A 231 -11.85 0.65 2.83
C VAL A 231 -12.50 -0.70 3.13
N ASP A 232 -12.08 -1.75 2.42
CA ASP A 232 -12.50 -3.13 2.69
C ASP A 232 -11.31 -4.10 2.70
N ARG A 233 -11.55 -5.39 2.96
CA ARG A 233 -10.49 -6.42 2.96
C ARG A 233 -9.87 -6.69 1.58
N LYS A 234 -10.37 -6.05 0.51
CA LYS A 234 -9.82 -6.13 -0.85
C LYS A 234 -9.01 -4.89 -1.21
N THR A 235 -9.18 -3.78 -0.48
CA THR A 235 -8.30 -2.62 -0.57
C THR A 235 -6.86 -3.04 -0.27
N PHE A 236 -5.92 -2.63 -1.11
CA PHE A 236 -4.54 -3.08 -1.01
C PHE A 236 -3.56 -1.96 -1.40
N LEU A 237 -2.64 -1.68 -0.48
CA LEU A 237 -1.44 -0.88 -0.70
C LEU A 237 -0.22 -1.81 -0.68
N ASP A 238 0.53 -1.84 -1.77
CA ASP A 238 1.82 -2.55 -1.90
C ASP A 238 2.94 -1.82 -1.13
N TYR A 239 4.15 -2.37 -1.14
CA TYR A 239 5.32 -1.69 -0.60
C TYR A 239 5.56 -0.35 -1.31
N ILE A 240 5.69 0.70 -0.51
CA ILE A 240 6.03 2.03 -0.97
C ILE A 240 7.48 2.05 -1.46
N CYS A 241 7.69 2.62 -2.64
CA CYS A 241 8.99 2.88 -3.23
C CYS A 241 9.61 4.14 -2.62
N TYR A 242 10.73 3.97 -1.92
CA TYR A 242 11.49 5.07 -1.34
C TYR A 242 12.99 4.73 -1.27
N ASN A 243 13.83 5.74 -1.31
CA ASN A 243 15.26 5.65 -1.09
C ASN A 243 15.55 5.58 0.40
N LYS A 244 16.06 4.43 0.84
CA LYS A 244 16.37 4.15 2.26
C LYS A 244 17.44 5.07 2.85
N LYS A 245 18.23 5.75 2.01
CA LYS A 245 19.27 6.71 2.44
C LYS A 245 18.69 8.12 2.63
N GLU A 246 17.55 8.42 2.00
CA GLU A 246 16.93 9.73 2.06
C GLU A 246 15.99 9.82 3.27
N LYS A 247 16.32 10.69 4.24
CA LYS A 247 15.52 10.80 5.47
C LYS A 247 14.10 11.26 5.17
N ARG A 248 13.91 12.14 4.17
CA ARG A 248 12.57 12.62 3.79
C ARG A 248 11.69 11.50 3.23
N GLU A 249 12.15 10.79 2.20
CA GLU A 249 11.33 9.72 1.59
C GLU A 249 11.03 8.56 2.57
N VAL A 250 11.93 8.29 3.53
CA VAL A 250 11.64 7.33 4.61
C VAL A 250 10.51 7.84 5.51
N ARG A 251 10.43 9.16 5.76
CA ARG A 251 9.38 9.77 6.60
C ARG A 251 8.04 9.69 5.88
N ASP A 252 8.01 10.07 4.61
CA ASP A 252 6.80 10.00 3.77
C ASP A 252 6.23 8.57 3.76
N ALA A 253 7.10 7.55 3.61
CA ALA A 253 6.66 6.16 3.68
C ALA A 253 6.08 5.76 5.06
N ILE A 254 6.67 6.24 6.17
CA ILE A 254 6.17 5.98 7.53
C ILE A 254 4.77 6.58 7.71
N GLU A 255 4.60 7.83 7.29
CA GLU A 255 3.36 8.59 7.41
C GLU A 255 2.24 7.94 6.58
N VAL A 256 2.53 7.54 5.34
CA VAL A 256 1.54 6.85 4.50
C VAL A 256 1.14 5.49 5.08
N TYR A 257 2.09 4.66 5.51
CA TYR A 257 1.74 3.39 6.16
C TYR A 257 0.91 3.61 7.43
N TYR A 258 1.22 4.64 8.21
CA TYR A 258 0.45 4.97 9.40
C TYR A 258 -0.97 5.45 9.04
N ALA A 259 -1.11 6.33 8.05
CA ALA A 259 -2.41 6.80 7.56
C ALA A 259 -3.30 5.64 7.08
N PHE A 260 -2.74 4.68 6.34
CA PHE A 260 -3.48 3.48 5.95
C PHE A 260 -3.83 2.60 7.16
N SER A 261 -2.94 2.47 8.15
CA SER A 261 -3.23 1.74 9.38
C SER A 261 -4.44 2.31 10.13
N GLU A 262 -4.49 3.64 10.28
CA GLU A 262 -5.59 4.36 10.92
C GLU A 262 -6.88 4.23 10.09
N LEU A 263 -6.78 4.34 8.77
CA LEU A 263 -7.93 4.19 7.86
C LEU A 263 -8.58 2.80 7.98
N PHE A 264 -7.77 1.74 8.02
CA PHE A 264 -8.26 0.37 8.24
C PHE A 264 -8.84 0.18 9.65
N GLU A 265 -8.26 0.81 10.67
CA GLU A 265 -8.79 0.79 12.05
C GLU A 265 -10.15 1.49 12.16
N ASN A 266 -10.29 2.68 11.55
CA ASN A 266 -11.55 3.42 11.47
C ASN A 266 -12.65 2.63 10.74
N ASN A 267 -12.26 1.79 9.78
CA ASN A 267 -13.15 0.87 9.07
C ASN A 267 -13.33 -0.50 9.76
N LYS A 268 -12.77 -0.69 10.97
CA LYS A 268 -12.86 -1.92 11.80
C LYS A 268 -12.22 -3.16 11.16
N ILE A 269 -11.18 -2.98 10.37
CA ILE A 269 -10.43 -4.05 9.70
C ILE A 269 -9.05 -4.17 10.36
N MET A 270 -9.04 -4.73 11.56
CA MET A 270 -7.87 -4.72 12.45
C MET A 270 -6.67 -5.51 11.91
N ASP A 271 -6.92 -6.54 11.10
CA ASP A 271 -5.86 -7.37 10.51
C ASP A 271 -4.91 -6.57 9.61
N PHE A 272 -5.50 -5.74 8.74
CA PHE A 272 -4.77 -4.88 7.81
C PHE A 272 -4.21 -3.66 8.52
N SER A 273 -4.97 -3.08 9.46
CA SER A 273 -4.49 -2.00 10.32
C SER A 273 -3.18 -2.39 11.02
N GLY A 274 -3.14 -3.57 11.65
CA GLY A 274 -1.93 -4.08 12.32
C GLY A 274 -0.76 -4.35 11.37
N GLU A 275 -1.01 -4.81 10.14
CA GLU A 275 0.06 -5.03 9.15
C GLU A 275 0.68 -3.71 8.70
N TYR A 276 -0.13 -2.70 8.37
CA TYR A 276 0.38 -1.38 7.98
C TYR A 276 1.05 -0.65 9.15
N PHE A 277 0.55 -0.82 10.38
CA PHE A 277 1.23 -0.34 11.59
C PHE A 277 2.62 -0.97 11.72
N PHE A 278 2.72 -2.29 11.56
CA PHE A 278 4.01 -2.99 11.61
C PHE A 278 4.99 -2.49 10.53
N LEU A 279 4.51 -2.23 9.30
CA LEU A 279 5.32 -1.67 8.22
C LEU A 279 5.79 -0.25 8.53
N SER A 280 4.94 0.60 9.09
CA SER A 280 5.30 1.94 9.55
C SER A 280 6.40 1.89 10.61
N GLN A 281 6.21 1.10 11.67
CA GLN A 281 7.16 0.99 12.79
C GLN A 281 8.52 0.40 12.35
N THR A 282 8.52 -0.63 11.51
CA THR A 282 9.77 -1.23 11.00
C THR A 282 10.53 -0.30 10.06
N THR A 283 9.82 0.51 9.28
CA THR A 283 10.43 1.55 8.44
C THR A 283 11.04 2.66 9.29
N GLY A 284 10.37 3.05 10.37
CA GLY A 284 10.79 4.07 11.33
C GLY A 284 12.09 3.78 12.09
N ILE A 285 12.46 2.51 12.31
CA ILE A 285 13.69 2.14 13.05
C ILE A 285 14.94 2.82 12.47
N ARG A 286 14.98 3.04 11.15
CA ARG A 286 16.14 3.64 10.47
C ARG A 286 16.34 5.11 10.82
N GLN A 287 15.27 5.83 11.15
CA GLN A 287 15.32 7.25 11.49
C GLN A 287 15.61 7.50 12.97
N LEU A 288 15.37 6.49 13.82
CA LEU A 288 15.61 6.61 15.24
C LEU A 288 17.11 6.52 15.56
N GLU A 289 17.55 7.31 16.53
CA GLU A 289 18.91 7.31 17.06
C GLU A 289 18.89 7.10 18.59
N GLY A 290 20.01 6.66 19.14
CA GLY A 290 20.19 6.48 20.60
C GLY A 290 19.16 5.54 21.26
N PHE A 291 18.66 5.97 22.42
CA PHE A 291 17.75 5.18 23.26
C PHE A 291 16.41 4.88 22.61
N ALA A 292 15.90 5.78 21.76
CA ALA A 292 14.65 5.57 21.03
C ALA A 292 14.75 4.38 20.07
N LYS A 293 15.89 4.27 19.36
CA LYS A 293 16.17 3.12 18.48
C LYS A 293 16.27 1.83 19.27
N PHE A 294 16.99 1.84 20.40
CA PHE A 294 17.14 0.69 21.27
C PHE A 294 15.78 0.16 21.76
N LYS A 295 14.92 1.05 22.28
CA LYS A 295 13.55 0.70 22.71
C LYS A 295 12.74 0.09 21.56
N SER A 296 12.85 0.66 20.36
CA SER A 296 12.14 0.18 19.18
C SER A 296 12.61 -1.23 18.75
N ILE A 297 13.93 -1.47 18.76
CA ILE A 297 14.51 -2.79 18.46
C ILE A 297 14.06 -3.84 19.49
N ILE A 298 14.06 -3.50 20.79
CA ILE A 298 13.55 -4.40 21.82
C ILE A 298 12.08 -4.75 21.56
N SER A 299 11.24 -3.75 21.27
CA SER A 299 9.82 -3.98 20.95
C SER A 299 9.63 -4.87 19.72
N LEU A 300 10.46 -4.69 18.69
CA LEU A 300 10.46 -5.56 17.51
C LEU A 300 10.82 -7.01 17.87
N ILE A 301 11.94 -7.22 18.58
CA ILE A 301 12.44 -8.56 18.90
C ILE A 301 11.53 -9.27 19.90
N ALA A 302 11.08 -8.57 20.94
CA ALA A 302 10.26 -9.17 22.00
C ALA A 302 8.86 -9.56 21.51
N CYS A 303 8.22 -8.75 20.67
CA CYS A 303 6.80 -8.92 20.38
C CYS A 303 6.36 -8.49 18.97
N GLY A 304 7.29 -8.11 18.09
CA GLY A 304 6.98 -7.60 16.76
C GLY A 304 6.05 -6.39 16.79
N TYR A 305 6.31 -5.45 17.71
CA TYR A 305 5.44 -4.31 18.02
C TYR A 305 4.03 -4.68 18.48
N GLY A 306 3.86 -5.88 19.03
CA GLY A 306 2.58 -6.39 19.51
C GLY A 306 1.66 -6.95 18.41
N GLU A 307 2.13 -6.98 17.16
CA GLU A 307 1.35 -7.47 16.01
C GLU A 307 1.74 -8.88 15.57
N ARG A 308 2.96 -9.35 15.94
CA ARG A 308 3.52 -10.63 15.48
C ARG A 308 3.95 -11.53 16.65
N PRO A 309 3.07 -12.41 17.16
CA PRO A 309 3.40 -13.27 18.30
C PRO A 309 4.55 -14.25 18.02
N SER A 310 4.83 -14.56 16.74
CA SER A 310 5.97 -15.40 16.37
C SER A 310 7.32 -14.85 16.81
N TYR A 311 7.46 -13.52 16.93
CA TYR A 311 8.70 -12.90 17.41
C TYR A 311 8.96 -13.24 18.88
N GLY A 312 7.92 -13.24 19.72
CA GLY A 312 8.03 -13.65 21.12
C GLY A 312 8.52 -15.10 21.26
N LEU A 313 7.98 -16.02 20.46
CA LEU A 313 8.43 -17.43 20.44
C LEU A 313 9.88 -17.56 19.98
N MET A 314 10.26 -16.92 18.87
CA MET A 314 11.63 -17.00 18.34
C MET A 314 12.67 -16.41 19.29
N THR A 315 12.33 -15.31 19.96
CA THR A 315 13.20 -14.67 20.95
C THR A 315 13.33 -15.54 22.21
N SER A 316 12.22 -16.15 22.66
CA SER A 316 12.23 -17.12 23.76
C SER A 316 13.14 -18.32 23.45
N MET A 317 13.01 -18.89 22.25
CA MET A 317 13.86 -20.00 21.81
C MET A 317 15.33 -19.60 21.75
N THR A 318 15.63 -18.41 21.20
CA THR A 318 17.00 -17.87 21.17
C THR A 318 17.58 -17.69 22.57
N LEU A 319 16.78 -17.22 23.53
CA LEU A 319 17.21 -17.05 24.92
C LEU A 319 17.60 -18.39 25.55
N VAL A 320 16.74 -19.42 25.41
CA VAL A 320 17.02 -20.78 25.90
C VAL A 320 18.30 -21.34 25.28
N LEU A 321 18.55 -21.08 24.00
CA LEU A 321 19.78 -21.52 23.34
C LEU A 321 21.01 -20.79 23.88
N VAL A 322 20.95 -19.47 24.03
CA VAL A 322 22.07 -18.67 24.57
C VAL A 322 22.37 -19.08 26.02
N CYS A 323 21.36 -19.17 26.89
CA CYS A 323 21.56 -19.61 28.27
C CYS A 323 22.08 -21.04 28.36
N GLY A 324 21.59 -21.96 27.51
CA GLY A 324 22.12 -23.32 27.39
C GLY A 324 23.61 -23.35 27.09
N THR A 325 24.07 -22.51 26.15
CA THR A 325 25.51 -22.37 25.85
C THR A 325 26.30 -21.74 27.00
N LEU A 326 25.71 -20.84 27.78
CA LEU A 326 26.37 -20.28 28.97
C LEU A 326 26.48 -21.32 30.09
N TYR A 327 25.48 -22.17 30.30
CA TYR A 327 25.56 -23.28 31.26
C TYR A 327 26.60 -24.31 30.86
N MET A 328 26.79 -24.54 29.56
CA MET A 328 27.89 -25.36 29.06
C MET A 328 29.27 -24.80 29.48
N ILE A 329 29.43 -23.46 29.46
CA ILE A 329 30.69 -22.79 29.80
C ILE A 329 30.91 -22.71 31.31
N PHE A 330 29.91 -22.27 32.08
CA PHE A 330 30.04 -22.07 33.53
C PHE A 330 29.83 -23.34 34.34
N GLY A 331 29.15 -24.34 33.76
CA GLY A 331 28.86 -25.61 34.38
C GLY A 331 27.61 -25.61 35.26
N VAL A 332 27.07 -26.80 35.45
CA VAL A 332 25.95 -27.08 36.35
C VAL A 332 26.32 -28.24 37.27
N ASN A 333 25.77 -28.26 38.47
CA ASN A 333 25.97 -29.36 39.42
C ASN A 333 24.85 -30.39 39.25
N VAL A 334 25.21 -31.65 38.99
CA VAL A 334 24.29 -32.77 38.94
C VAL A 334 24.74 -33.78 39.99
N ASN A 335 23.89 -34.06 40.98
CA ASN A 335 24.20 -35.06 42.04
C ASN A 335 25.55 -34.85 42.74
N ASN A 336 25.96 -33.60 43.01
CA ASN A 336 27.24 -33.19 43.60
C ASN A 336 28.47 -33.32 42.68
N GLU A 337 28.27 -33.58 41.39
CA GLU A 337 29.32 -33.54 40.37
C GLU A 337 29.19 -32.30 39.48
N VAL A 338 30.31 -31.65 39.19
CA VAL A 338 30.35 -30.45 38.35
C VAL A 338 30.44 -30.85 36.89
N PHE A 339 29.37 -30.60 36.14
CA PHE A 339 29.28 -30.80 34.70
C PHE A 339 29.51 -29.48 33.96
N ALA A 340 30.76 -29.24 33.57
CA ALA A 340 31.17 -28.13 32.71
C ALA A 340 31.89 -28.68 31.46
N PHE A 341 31.77 -27.99 30.33
CA PHE A 341 32.50 -28.40 29.13
C PHE A 341 33.99 -28.12 29.27
N GLN A 342 34.80 -29.18 29.25
CA GLN A 342 36.25 -29.12 29.27
C GLN A 342 36.80 -29.82 28.01
N PRO A 343 37.23 -29.06 26.99
CA PRO A 343 37.77 -29.65 25.77
C PRO A 343 39.09 -30.38 26.09
N THR A 344 39.20 -31.64 25.69
CA THR A 344 40.42 -32.45 25.81
C THR A 344 40.92 -32.85 24.44
N LEU A 345 42.19 -33.25 24.31
CA LEU A 345 42.83 -33.57 23.02
C LEU A 345 42.06 -34.64 22.20
N GLY A 346 41.29 -35.52 22.86
CA GLY A 346 40.45 -36.55 22.23
C GLY A 346 38.97 -36.20 22.06
N ASN A 347 38.46 -35.18 22.77
CA ASN A 347 37.06 -34.76 22.75
C ASN A 347 36.96 -33.23 22.66
N LEU A 348 37.02 -32.73 21.42
CA LEU A 348 36.89 -31.30 21.09
C LEU A 348 35.44 -30.80 21.12
N PHE A 349 34.47 -31.70 21.13
CA PHE A 349 33.04 -31.39 21.16
C PHE A 349 32.35 -32.07 22.34
N PRO A 350 31.31 -31.44 22.91
CA PRO A 350 30.52 -32.08 23.96
C PRO A 350 29.74 -33.28 23.40
N THR A 351 29.50 -34.27 24.25
CA THR A 351 28.61 -35.39 23.92
C THR A 351 27.17 -34.91 23.75
N ILE A 352 26.38 -35.65 22.96
CA ILE A 352 24.97 -35.33 22.71
C ILE A 352 24.18 -35.31 24.03
N ASP A 353 24.45 -36.23 24.95
CA ASP A 353 23.77 -36.30 26.25
C ASP A 353 24.04 -35.06 27.11
N ASN A 354 25.28 -34.57 27.12
CA ASN A 354 25.64 -33.35 27.84
C ASN A 354 25.00 -32.11 27.21
N LEU A 355 24.94 -32.04 25.87
CA LEU A 355 24.23 -30.98 25.17
C LEU A 355 22.74 -30.97 25.54
N ILE A 356 22.07 -32.12 25.46
CA ILE A 356 20.65 -32.25 25.82
C ILE A 356 20.45 -31.79 27.27
N MET A 357 21.32 -32.17 28.19
CA MET A 357 21.24 -31.78 29.59
C MET A 357 21.31 -30.26 29.80
N TRP A 358 22.30 -29.55 29.21
CA TRP A 358 22.41 -28.10 29.39
C TRP A 358 21.25 -27.32 28.76
N TYR A 359 20.78 -27.73 27.59
CA TYR A 359 19.62 -27.09 26.95
C TYR A 359 18.31 -27.44 27.64
N HIS A 360 18.16 -28.66 28.15
CA HIS A 360 17.02 -29.05 28.98
C HIS A 360 16.98 -28.23 30.27
N PHE A 361 18.12 -28.07 30.94
CA PHE A 361 18.24 -27.22 32.13
C PHE A 361 17.84 -25.78 31.83
N SER A 362 18.32 -25.23 30.72
CA SER A 362 17.93 -23.90 30.21
C SER A 362 16.42 -23.79 29.99
N LEU A 363 15.82 -24.76 29.28
CA LEU A 363 14.37 -24.77 29.01
C LEU A 363 13.52 -24.83 30.29
N VAL A 364 13.91 -25.67 31.26
CA VAL A 364 13.23 -25.79 32.56
C VAL A 364 13.36 -24.50 33.38
N THR A 365 14.53 -23.86 33.31
CA THR A 365 14.81 -22.57 33.97
C THR A 365 13.96 -21.46 33.38
N PHE A 366 13.94 -21.35 32.05
CA PHE A 366 13.10 -20.40 31.31
C PHE A 366 11.61 -20.56 31.62
N CYS A 367 11.11 -21.79 31.67
CA CYS A 367 9.73 -22.09 32.00
C CYS A 367 9.43 -22.03 33.51
N THR A 368 10.43 -21.79 34.36
CA THR A 368 10.31 -21.73 35.83
C THR A 368 9.71 -22.98 36.49
N VAL A 369 9.89 -24.16 35.88
CA VAL A 369 9.30 -25.43 36.37
C VAL A 369 10.06 -26.01 37.57
N GLY A 370 11.28 -25.52 37.84
CA GLY A 370 12.09 -25.92 39.00
C GLY A 370 13.09 -27.04 38.68
N TYR A 371 14.15 -27.10 39.49
CA TYR A 371 15.44 -27.64 39.10
C TYR A 371 15.64 -29.17 39.25
N GLY A 372 14.70 -29.88 39.87
CA GLY A 372 14.84 -31.32 40.14
C GLY A 372 16.20 -31.62 40.80
N ASN A 373 17.11 -32.25 40.04
CA ASN A 373 18.42 -32.70 40.51
C ASN A 373 19.62 -31.88 39.96
N VAL A 374 19.37 -30.83 39.18
CA VAL A 374 20.42 -30.02 38.53
C VAL A 374 20.47 -28.64 39.17
N LEU A 375 21.58 -28.25 39.79
CA LEU A 375 21.71 -26.96 40.47
C LEU A 375 22.70 -26.05 39.74
N PRO A 376 22.39 -24.75 39.56
CA PRO A 376 23.35 -23.80 39.02
C PRO A 376 24.48 -23.56 40.03
N ILE A 377 25.70 -23.45 39.56
CA ILE A 377 26.90 -23.16 40.36
C ILE A 377 27.69 -22.00 39.76
N GLY A 378 28.42 -21.25 40.60
CA GLY A 378 29.27 -20.15 40.14
C GLY A 378 28.51 -19.14 39.26
N GLY A 379 29.03 -18.88 38.05
CA GLY A 379 28.41 -17.97 37.08
C GLY A 379 27.00 -18.38 36.63
N SER A 380 26.69 -19.68 36.60
CA SER A 380 25.36 -20.19 36.23
C SER A 380 24.25 -19.74 37.19
N LEU A 381 24.58 -19.33 38.42
CA LEU A 381 23.61 -18.81 39.38
C LEU A 381 23.06 -17.44 38.93
N ILE A 382 23.91 -16.59 38.37
CA ILE A 382 23.50 -15.28 37.84
C ILE A 382 22.73 -15.48 36.52
N VAL A 383 23.22 -16.36 35.64
CA VAL A 383 22.57 -16.66 34.36
C VAL A 383 21.16 -17.19 34.59
N SER A 384 20.98 -18.13 35.51
CA SER A 384 19.66 -18.70 35.84
C SER A 384 18.71 -17.68 36.46
N ALA A 385 19.19 -16.80 37.35
CA ALA A 385 18.36 -15.73 37.89
C ALA A 385 17.85 -14.78 36.79
N ILE A 386 18.72 -14.38 35.86
CA ILE A 386 18.34 -13.53 34.72
C ILE A 386 17.39 -14.26 33.78
N GLU A 387 17.68 -15.51 33.44
CA GLU A 387 16.86 -16.33 32.55
C GLU A 387 15.45 -16.54 33.09
N MET A 388 15.29 -16.80 34.39
CA MET A 388 13.97 -16.93 35.02
C MET A 388 13.15 -15.64 34.88
N VAL A 389 13.75 -14.48 35.17
CA VAL A 389 13.05 -13.19 35.06
C VAL A 389 12.65 -12.91 33.62
N LEU A 390 13.57 -13.12 32.67
CA LEU A 390 13.29 -12.94 31.25
C LEU A 390 12.25 -13.96 30.73
N GLY A 391 12.28 -15.20 31.22
CA GLY A 391 11.34 -16.26 30.86
C GLY A 391 9.90 -15.89 31.21
N VAL A 392 9.66 -15.50 32.47
CA VAL A 392 8.32 -15.06 32.92
C VAL A 392 7.83 -13.86 32.10
N VAL A 393 8.69 -12.87 31.87
CA VAL A 393 8.35 -11.68 31.06
C VAL A 393 8.02 -12.06 29.62
N MET A 394 8.83 -12.90 28.98
CA MET A 394 8.64 -13.30 27.58
C MET A 394 7.39 -14.15 27.38
N ILE A 395 7.06 -15.05 28.32
CA ILE A 395 5.81 -15.81 28.30
C ILE A 395 4.62 -14.84 28.38
N GLY A 396 4.65 -13.87 29.30
CA GLY A 396 3.59 -12.86 29.44
C GLY A 396 3.41 -12.01 28.18
N ILE A 397 4.52 -11.55 27.58
CA ILE A 397 4.51 -10.80 26.32
C ILE A 397 3.92 -11.65 25.19
N TRP A 398 4.36 -12.91 25.07
CA TRP A 398 3.87 -13.81 24.04
C TRP A 398 2.36 -14.04 24.17
N VAL A 399 1.87 -14.41 25.36
CA VAL A 399 0.43 -14.60 25.61
C VAL A 399 -0.36 -13.32 25.32
N SER A 400 0.12 -12.16 25.78
CA SER A 400 -0.54 -10.88 25.54
C SER A 400 -0.67 -10.57 24.04
N THR A 401 0.40 -10.75 23.26
CA THR A 401 0.34 -10.56 21.80
C THR A 401 -0.55 -11.57 21.10
N LEU A 402 -0.57 -12.82 21.56
CA LEU A 402 -1.42 -13.87 21.01
C LEU A 402 -2.90 -13.50 21.22
N VAL A 403 -3.28 -13.12 22.45
CA VAL A 403 -4.66 -12.72 22.79
C VAL A 403 -5.07 -11.48 21.98
N ARG A 404 -4.22 -10.46 21.90
CA ARG A 404 -4.47 -9.27 21.08
C ARG A 404 -4.67 -9.62 19.62
N LYS A 405 -3.91 -10.58 19.07
CA LYS A 405 -4.07 -11.01 17.67
C LYS A 405 -5.33 -11.83 17.46
N MET A 406 -5.71 -12.69 18.40
CA MET A 406 -6.93 -13.50 18.31
C MET A 406 -8.21 -12.68 18.46
N THR A 407 -8.20 -11.62 19.26
CA THR A 407 -9.35 -10.73 19.46
C THR A 407 -9.58 -9.74 18.31
N ARG A 408 -8.58 -9.53 17.46
CA ARG A 408 -8.61 -8.62 16.31
C ARG A 408 -8.95 -9.29 14.97
N ASN A 409 -8.67 -10.59 14.84
CA ASN A 409 -9.13 -11.41 13.71
C ASN A 409 -10.60 -11.77 13.91
#